data_AF-A0A955P065-F1
#
_entry.id   AF-A0A955P065-F1
#
_cell.length_a   1.000
_cell.length_b   1.000
_cell.length_c   1.000
_cell.angle_alpha   90.00
_cell.angle_beta   90.00
_cell.angle_gamma   90.00
#
_symmetry.space_group_name_H-M   'P 1'
#
loop_
_entity.id
_entity.type
_entity.pdbx_description
1 polymer ?
#
loop_
_entity_poly.entity_id
_entity_poly.type
_entity_poly.pdbx_seq_one_letter_code
_entity_poly.pdbx_strand_id
1 'polypeptide(L)'
;MDGSEQILEEHHELTRRYFLGLGASGVVGLGLLKSAARGGEIPPALQEAIADLEYLTRDEDFRNFGRGTPPIHELASETLREVGLQRETWQLEVLPDPESNSVVENPLSKELGTALTWSDLMELAEEHAVRYLHVTTCTNVQPPCGMGLWEGVPMREVIWRTKPVENIRRAFYYGYHNDDPKQRFQSSLPIGRILEDPPGELP
;
A
#
# COMPACT_ATOMS: atom_id res chain seq x y z
N MET A 1 35.41 -28.30 33.80
CA MET A 1 35.82 -27.94 32.44
C MET A 1 37.08 -27.12 32.55
N ASP A 2 38.10 -27.52 31.80
CA ASP A 2 39.40 -26.82 31.76
C ASP A 2 39.21 -25.47 31.04
N GLY A 3 39.91 -24.42 31.47
CA GLY A 3 39.77 -23.08 30.89
C GLY A 3 40.15 -23.03 29.40
N SER A 4 40.92 -24.00 28.91
CA SER A 4 41.22 -24.13 27.48
C SER A 4 40.01 -24.63 26.66
N GLU A 5 39.19 -25.51 27.22
CA GLU A 5 37.97 -26.02 26.56
C GLU A 5 36.94 -24.91 26.39
N GLN A 6 36.79 -24.05 27.40
CA GLN A 6 35.86 -22.93 27.38
C GLN A 6 36.23 -21.87 26.33
N ILE A 7 37.53 -21.58 26.17
CA ILE A 7 38.01 -20.63 25.15
C ILE A 7 37.82 -21.20 23.73
N LEU A 8 38.01 -22.51 23.56
CA LEU A 8 37.71 -23.19 22.30
C LEU A 8 36.23 -23.09 21.97
N GLU A 9 35.35 -23.36 22.92
CA GLU A 9 33.89 -23.27 22.76
C GLU A 9 33.45 -21.84 22.37
N GLU A 10 33.95 -20.82 23.06
CA GLU A 10 33.69 -19.41 22.71
C GLU A 10 34.24 -19.05 21.31
N HIS A 11 35.39 -19.61 20.91
CA HIS A 11 35.94 -19.40 19.57
C HIS A 11 35.05 -20.01 18.47
N HIS A 12 34.45 -21.18 18.74
CA HIS A 12 33.48 -21.83 17.87
C HIS A 12 32.18 -21.04 17.73
N GLU A 13 31.70 -20.42 18.81
CA GLU A 13 30.47 -19.60 18.81
C GLU A 13 30.66 -18.22 18.17
N LEU A 14 31.77 -17.53 18.44
CA LEU A 14 31.94 -16.11 18.08
C LEU A 14 32.57 -15.88 16.71
N THR A 15 33.26 -16.87 16.13
CA THR A 15 34.06 -16.62 14.93
C THR A 15 33.26 -16.84 13.64
N ARG A 16 33.02 -15.76 12.88
CA ARG A 16 32.40 -15.76 11.54
C ARG A 16 32.99 -16.80 10.56
N ARG A 17 34.24 -17.23 10.75
CA ARG A 17 34.90 -18.27 9.92
C ARG A 17 34.32 -19.68 10.14
N TYR A 18 33.88 -20.02 11.35
CA TYR A 18 33.23 -21.30 11.63
C TYR A 18 31.83 -21.35 11.01
N PHE A 19 31.08 -20.24 11.14
CA PHE A 19 29.80 -20.03 10.48
C PHE A 19 29.89 -20.13 8.95
N LEU A 20 30.91 -19.53 8.33
CA LEU A 20 31.15 -19.64 6.88
C LEU A 20 31.58 -21.06 6.46
N GLY A 21 32.29 -21.80 7.32
CA GLY A 21 32.63 -23.21 7.10
C GLY A 21 31.41 -24.13 7.05
N LEU A 22 30.38 -23.85 7.87
CA LEU A 22 29.07 -24.53 7.78
C LEU A 22 28.31 -24.18 6.49
N GLY A 23 28.51 -22.98 5.94
CA GLY A 23 27.91 -22.56 4.67
C GLY A 23 28.31 -23.43 3.48
N ALA A 24 29.54 -23.94 3.45
CA ALA A 24 30.01 -24.84 2.39
C ALA A 24 29.31 -26.22 2.41
N SER A 25 28.84 -26.67 3.58
CA SER A 25 28.07 -27.91 3.73
C SER A 25 26.59 -27.74 3.34
N GLY A 26 26.07 -26.51 3.40
CA GLY A 26 24.67 -26.19 3.02
C GLY A 26 24.39 -26.29 1.51
N VAL A 27 25.40 -26.10 0.67
CA VAL A 27 25.24 -26.13 -0.81
C VAL A 27 24.89 -27.54 -1.31
N VAL A 28 25.35 -28.60 -0.63
CA VAL A 28 25.02 -30.00 -0.97
C VAL A 28 23.58 -30.34 -0.58
N GLY A 29 23.09 -29.82 0.55
CA GLY A 29 21.69 -29.99 0.99
C GLY A 29 20.67 -29.35 0.05
N LEU A 30 20.99 -28.19 -0.54
CA LEU A 30 20.17 -27.53 -1.55
C LEU A 30 20.05 -28.34 -2.86
N GLY A 31 21.05 -29.16 -3.20
CA GLY A 31 21.00 -30.08 -4.34
C GLY A 31 20.01 -31.23 -4.13
N LEU A 32 19.88 -31.71 -2.90
CA LEU A 32 18.91 -32.76 -2.52
C LEU A 32 17.47 -32.20 -2.48
N LEU A 33 17.28 -30.96 -2.02
CA LEU A 33 15.99 -30.27 -2.07
C LEU A 33 15.47 -30.07 -3.50
N LYS A 34 16.35 -29.81 -4.48
CA LYS A 34 15.97 -29.76 -5.91
C LYS A 34 15.46 -31.09 -6.45
N SER A 35 15.90 -32.22 -5.87
CA SER A 35 15.43 -33.55 -6.24
C SER A 35 14.14 -33.94 -5.52
N ALA A 36 13.87 -33.40 -4.33
CA ALA A 36 12.58 -33.52 -3.64
C ALA A 36 11.51 -32.58 -4.25
N ALA A 37 11.92 -31.48 -4.88
CA ALA A 37 11.05 -30.55 -5.60
C ALA A 37 10.80 -30.93 -7.08
N ARG A 38 11.30 -32.09 -7.54
CA ARG A 38 10.89 -32.64 -8.85
C ARG A 38 9.46 -33.16 -8.71
N GLY A 39 8.53 -32.40 -9.26
CA GLY A 39 7.09 -32.64 -9.28
C GLY A 39 6.71 -34.12 -9.30
N GLY A 40 6.32 -34.62 -8.13
CA GLY A 40 5.44 -35.79 -8.06
C GLY A 40 4.06 -35.40 -8.60
N GLU A 41 3.30 -36.39 -9.07
CA GLU A 41 1.90 -36.18 -9.47
C GLU A 41 1.13 -35.53 -8.31
N ILE A 42 0.52 -34.38 -8.58
CA ILE A 42 -0.35 -33.71 -7.63
C ILE A 42 -1.55 -34.65 -7.40
N PRO A 43 -1.85 -35.06 -6.16
CA PRO A 43 -3.02 -35.89 -5.90
C PRO A 43 -4.27 -35.24 -6.47
N PRO A 44 -5.20 -35.98 -7.11
CA PRO A 44 -6.37 -35.39 -7.76
C PRO A 44 -7.18 -34.44 -6.87
N ALA A 45 -7.33 -34.78 -5.57
CA ALA A 45 -8.01 -33.93 -4.60
C ALA A 45 -7.26 -32.60 -4.31
N LEU A 46 -5.92 -32.61 -4.36
CA LEU A 46 -5.13 -31.38 -4.24
C LEU A 46 -5.22 -30.55 -5.53
N GLN A 47 -5.30 -31.21 -6.69
CA GLN A 47 -5.47 -30.53 -7.96
C GLN A 47 -6.84 -29.84 -8.07
N GLU A 48 -7.91 -30.51 -7.61
CA GLU A 48 -9.26 -29.94 -7.49
C GLU A 48 -9.27 -28.76 -6.52
N ALA A 49 -8.69 -28.92 -5.32
CA ALA A 49 -8.61 -27.83 -4.35
C ALA A 49 -7.78 -26.62 -4.84
N ILE A 50 -6.73 -26.84 -5.63
CA ILE A 50 -5.96 -25.76 -6.27
C ILE A 50 -6.78 -25.09 -7.38
N ALA A 51 -7.54 -25.86 -8.16
CA ALA A 51 -8.42 -25.32 -9.20
C ALA A 51 -9.54 -24.45 -8.62
N ASP A 52 -10.02 -24.78 -7.42
CA ASP A 52 -11.06 -24.05 -6.70
C ASP A 52 -10.51 -22.88 -5.84
N LEU A 53 -9.18 -22.72 -5.74
CA LEU A 53 -8.58 -21.71 -4.88
C LEU A 53 -8.66 -20.31 -5.52
N GLU A 54 -9.63 -19.51 -5.08
CA GLU A 54 -9.68 -18.08 -5.41
C GLU A 54 -8.89 -17.25 -4.39
N TYR A 55 -7.65 -16.93 -4.73
CA TYR A 55 -6.82 -16.08 -3.87
C TYR A 55 -7.22 -14.60 -3.93
N LEU A 56 -7.60 -14.11 -5.12
CA LEU A 56 -8.12 -12.76 -5.32
C LEU A 56 -9.64 -12.80 -5.37
N THR A 57 -10.28 -11.84 -4.71
CA THR A 57 -11.73 -11.64 -4.85
C THR A 57 -12.02 -11.09 -6.24
N ARG A 58 -12.95 -11.73 -6.96
CA ARG A 58 -13.42 -11.24 -8.26
C ARG A 58 -14.07 -9.86 -8.08
N ASP A 59 -13.93 -8.99 -9.06
CA ASP A 59 -14.43 -7.60 -8.98
C ASP A 59 -15.94 -7.54 -8.63
N GLU A 60 -16.74 -8.41 -9.25
CA GLU A 60 -18.18 -8.54 -9.01
C GLU A 60 -18.54 -9.02 -7.59
N ASP A 61 -17.63 -9.72 -6.92
CA ASP A 61 -17.79 -10.23 -5.56
C ASP A 61 -17.23 -9.25 -4.51
N PHE A 62 -16.49 -8.22 -4.94
CA PHE A 62 -15.88 -7.26 -4.03
C PHE A 62 -16.95 -6.37 -3.41
N ARG A 63 -17.05 -6.40 -2.08
CA ARG A 63 -18.12 -5.68 -1.36
C ARG A 63 -17.75 -4.20 -1.25
N ASN A 64 -18.54 -3.37 -1.92
CA ASN A 64 -18.35 -1.92 -1.94
C ASN A 64 -19.34 -1.21 -1.02
N PHE A 65 -18.85 -0.20 -0.29
CA PHE A 65 -19.66 0.67 0.57
C PHE A 65 -19.44 2.12 0.16
N GLY A 66 -20.50 2.78 -0.31
CA GLY A 66 -20.47 4.18 -0.71
C GLY A 66 -21.30 5.05 0.23
N ARG A 67 -20.94 6.33 0.31
CA ARG A 67 -21.79 7.39 0.87
C ARG A 67 -22.10 8.38 -0.24
N GLY A 68 -23.29 8.96 -0.18
CA GLY A 68 -23.73 9.98 -1.13
C GLY A 68 -25.20 9.79 -1.51
N THR A 69 -25.86 10.87 -1.87
CA THR A 69 -27.22 10.86 -2.40
C THR A 69 -27.31 11.91 -3.52
N PRO A 70 -27.31 11.49 -4.81
CA PRO A 70 -27.12 10.11 -5.28
C PRO A 70 -25.69 9.59 -5.05
N PRO A 71 -25.49 8.26 -5.03
CA PRO A 71 -24.16 7.65 -5.10
C PRO A 71 -23.40 8.06 -6.36
N ILE A 72 -22.07 8.14 -6.27
CA ILE A 72 -21.20 8.59 -7.37
C ILE A 72 -21.37 7.75 -8.65
N HIS A 73 -21.53 6.43 -8.52
CA HIS A 73 -21.67 5.52 -9.67
C HIS A 73 -23.02 5.66 -10.41
N GLU A 74 -23.98 6.37 -9.82
CA GLU A 74 -25.27 6.69 -10.47
C GLU A 74 -25.24 8.04 -11.19
N LEU A 75 -24.17 8.83 -11.03
CA LEU A 75 -24.04 10.12 -11.69
C LEU A 75 -23.85 9.95 -13.21
N ALA A 76 -24.43 10.88 -13.97
CA ALA A 76 -24.23 10.91 -15.42
C ALA A 76 -22.76 11.19 -15.76
N SER A 77 -22.28 10.63 -16.87
CA SER A 77 -20.88 10.81 -17.30
C SER A 77 -20.49 12.28 -17.49
N GLU A 78 -21.42 13.14 -17.91
CA GLU A 78 -21.14 14.58 -18.05
C GLU A 78 -20.93 15.23 -16.69
N THR A 79 -21.81 14.94 -15.72
CA THR A 79 -21.64 15.42 -14.35
C THR A 79 -20.33 14.94 -13.75
N LEU A 80 -19.95 13.67 -13.93
CA LEU A 80 -18.65 13.14 -13.49
C LEU A 80 -17.49 13.94 -14.09
N ARG A 81 -17.59 14.34 -15.36
CA ARG A 81 -16.56 15.15 -16.02
C ARG A 81 -16.51 16.56 -15.42
N GLU A 82 -17.65 17.22 -15.30
CA GLU A 82 -17.79 18.57 -14.74
C GLU A 82 -17.19 18.68 -13.33
N VAL A 83 -17.39 17.67 -12.48
CA VAL A 83 -16.91 17.67 -11.10
C VAL A 83 -15.51 17.08 -10.91
N GLY A 84 -14.81 16.75 -12.00
CA GLY A 84 -13.43 16.26 -11.94
C GLY A 84 -13.30 14.80 -11.45
N LEU A 85 -14.28 13.95 -11.75
CA LEU A 85 -14.26 12.50 -11.46
C LEU A 85 -14.01 11.65 -12.72
N GLN A 86 -13.60 12.28 -13.82
CA GLN A 86 -13.06 11.60 -15.01
C GLN A 86 -11.57 11.85 -15.10
N ARG A 87 -10.80 10.90 -15.66
CA ARG A 87 -9.32 10.99 -15.72
C ARG A 87 -8.84 12.30 -16.34
N GLU A 88 -9.52 12.78 -17.38
CA GLU A 88 -9.13 13.98 -18.12
C GLU A 88 -9.40 15.28 -17.34
N THR A 89 -10.29 15.26 -16.36
CA THR A 89 -10.67 16.43 -15.55
C THR A 89 -10.32 16.27 -14.07
N TRP A 90 -9.73 15.14 -13.69
CA TRP A 90 -9.41 14.83 -12.30
C TRP A 90 -8.27 15.69 -11.79
N GLN A 91 -8.48 16.23 -10.60
CA GLN A 91 -7.52 17.08 -9.90
C GLN A 91 -7.58 16.80 -8.40
N LEU A 92 -6.41 16.72 -7.76
CA LEU A 92 -6.24 16.60 -6.31
C LEU A 92 -5.56 17.84 -5.76
N GLU A 93 -6.18 18.42 -4.72
CA GLU A 93 -5.59 19.49 -3.94
C GLU A 93 -4.90 18.94 -2.70
N VAL A 94 -3.75 19.53 -2.37
CA VAL A 94 -2.99 19.25 -1.15
C VAL A 94 -2.57 20.58 -0.57
N LEU A 95 -3.28 20.97 0.48
CA LEU A 95 -3.24 22.32 1.06
C LEU A 95 -2.81 22.25 2.52
N PRO A 96 -2.17 23.32 3.05
CA PRO A 96 -2.03 23.47 4.49
C PRO A 96 -3.41 23.56 5.13
N ASP A 97 -3.60 22.89 6.27
CA ASP A 97 -4.88 22.91 6.98
C ASP A 97 -5.12 24.32 7.55
N PRO A 98 -6.20 25.02 7.14
CA PRO A 98 -6.47 26.40 7.54
C PRO A 98 -6.77 26.54 9.04
N GLU A 99 -7.11 25.44 9.73
CA GLU A 99 -7.31 25.43 11.18
C GLU A 99 -6.00 25.16 11.96
N SER A 100 -4.88 25.02 11.24
CA SER A 100 -3.56 24.72 11.79
C SER A 100 -2.51 25.78 11.44
N ASN A 101 -1.29 25.62 11.97
CA ASN A 101 -0.12 26.41 11.58
C ASN A 101 0.87 25.59 10.71
N SER A 102 0.38 24.61 9.95
CA SER A 102 1.21 23.83 9.02
C SER A 102 1.72 24.70 7.87
N VAL A 103 2.98 24.46 7.46
CA VAL A 103 3.64 25.24 6.40
C VAL A 103 4.12 24.33 5.30
N VAL A 104 3.72 24.66 4.07
CA VAL A 104 4.18 24.04 2.82
C VAL A 104 4.57 25.17 1.85
N GLU A 105 5.65 25.03 1.10
CA GLU A 105 6.10 26.09 0.17
C GLU A 105 5.37 26.06 -1.17
N ASN A 106 4.84 24.90 -1.56
CA ASN A 106 4.20 24.68 -2.86
C ASN A 106 2.82 24.01 -2.71
N PRO A 107 1.80 24.70 -2.18
CA PRO A 107 0.45 24.13 -2.12
C PRO A 107 -0.02 23.66 -3.50
N LEU A 108 -0.58 22.45 -3.57
CA LEU A 108 -1.21 21.94 -4.79
C LEU A 108 -2.67 22.39 -4.76
N SER A 109 -3.01 23.43 -5.52
CA SER A 109 -4.31 24.09 -5.45
C SER A 109 -4.91 24.30 -6.83
N LYS A 110 -6.23 24.16 -6.92
CA LYS A 110 -6.99 24.52 -8.12
C LYS A 110 -6.94 26.02 -8.37
N GLU A 111 -7.02 26.84 -7.32
CA GLU A 111 -6.97 28.29 -7.41
C GLU A 111 -5.64 28.78 -8.00
N LEU A 112 -4.53 28.16 -7.61
CA LEU A 112 -3.19 28.50 -8.10
C LEU A 112 -2.84 27.83 -9.44
N GLY A 113 -3.68 26.94 -9.95
CA GLY A 113 -3.38 26.13 -11.13
C GLY A 113 -2.26 25.10 -10.90
N THR A 114 -2.00 24.72 -9.65
CA THR A 114 -0.95 23.78 -9.23
C THR A 114 -1.48 22.44 -8.73
N ALA A 115 -2.80 22.22 -8.77
CA ALA A 115 -3.42 20.96 -8.38
C ALA A 115 -2.83 19.78 -9.16
N LEU A 116 -2.64 18.65 -8.47
CA LEU A 116 -2.13 17.43 -9.09
C LEU A 116 -3.18 16.86 -10.04
N THR A 117 -2.83 16.71 -11.32
CA THR A 117 -3.70 16.10 -12.33
C THR A 117 -3.50 14.59 -12.42
N TRP A 118 -4.36 13.90 -13.19
CA TRP A 118 -4.15 12.48 -13.50
C TRP A 118 -2.82 12.25 -14.22
N SER A 119 -2.43 13.15 -15.14
CA SER A 119 -1.16 13.04 -15.86
C SER A 119 0.03 13.14 -14.91
N ASP A 120 0.00 14.08 -13.96
CA ASP A 120 1.06 14.23 -12.96
C ASP A 120 1.15 13.01 -12.04
N LEU A 121 0.01 12.41 -11.69
CA LEU A 121 -0.02 11.16 -10.92
C LEU A 121 0.59 10.00 -11.70
N MET A 122 0.32 9.91 -13.00
CA MET A 122 0.92 8.88 -13.85
C MET A 122 2.43 9.09 -14.02
N GLU A 123 2.89 10.33 -14.11
CA GLU A 123 4.34 10.65 -14.10
C GLU A 123 5.01 10.15 -12.81
N LEU A 124 4.41 10.39 -11.64
CA LEU A 124 4.91 9.84 -10.38
C LEU A 124 4.92 8.30 -10.39
N ALA A 125 3.94 7.67 -11.03
CA ALA A 125 3.82 6.22 -11.10
C ALA A 125 4.93 5.57 -11.93
N GLU A 126 5.57 6.29 -12.86
CA GLU A 126 6.69 5.76 -13.65
C GLU A 126 7.86 5.33 -12.77
N GLU A 127 8.10 6.04 -11.67
CA GLU A 127 9.21 5.77 -10.74
C GLU A 127 8.72 5.12 -9.43
N HIS A 128 7.56 5.52 -8.93
CA HIS A 128 7.15 5.20 -7.56
C HIS A 128 5.96 4.24 -7.44
N ALA A 129 5.47 3.67 -8.54
CA ALA A 129 4.34 2.75 -8.46
C ALA A 129 4.64 1.53 -7.58
N VAL A 130 3.75 1.25 -6.64
CA VAL A 130 3.78 0.07 -5.79
C VAL A 130 2.61 -0.85 -6.13
N ARG A 131 2.81 -2.16 -5.90
CA ARG A 131 1.78 -3.18 -6.08
C ARG A 131 1.82 -4.14 -4.90
N TYR A 132 0.68 -4.34 -4.25
CA TYR A 132 0.61 -5.23 -3.10
C TYR A 132 -0.75 -5.89 -2.95
N LEU A 133 -0.76 -7.05 -2.29
CA LEU A 133 -1.97 -7.81 -2.00
C LEU A 133 -2.49 -7.39 -0.63
N HIS A 134 -3.74 -6.95 -0.55
CA HIS A 134 -4.34 -6.53 0.72
C HIS A 134 -5.82 -6.90 0.81
N VAL A 135 -6.21 -7.39 1.99
CA VAL A 135 -7.59 -7.65 2.35
C VAL A 135 -8.21 -6.37 2.88
N THR A 136 -9.23 -5.86 2.20
CA THR A 136 -10.00 -4.73 2.71
C THR A 136 -11.05 -5.24 3.69
N THR A 137 -11.08 -4.66 4.89
CA THR A 137 -12.10 -4.94 5.91
C THR A 137 -12.88 -3.68 6.23
N CYS A 138 -14.21 -3.79 6.29
CA CYS A 138 -15.07 -2.71 6.74
C CYS A 138 -15.44 -2.93 8.21
N THR A 139 -15.29 -1.90 9.05
CA THR A 139 -15.58 -1.98 10.49
C THR A 139 -17.07 -2.16 10.81
N ASN A 140 -17.95 -1.96 9.82
CA ASN A 140 -19.41 -2.02 10.00
C ASN A 140 -20.00 -3.39 9.64
N VAL A 141 -19.21 -4.32 9.10
CA VAL A 141 -19.66 -5.64 8.68
C VAL A 141 -18.66 -6.70 9.11
N GLN A 142 -19.16 -7.91 9.38
CA GLN A 142 -18.33 -8.98 9.89
C GLN A 142 -17.39 -9.62 8.84
N PRO A 143 -17.86 -9.97 7.62
CA PRO A 143 -16.95 -10.55 6.63
C PRO A 143 -16.03 -9.48 6.03
N PRO A 144 -14.83 -9.85 5.56
CA PRO A 144 -13.99 -8.97 4.73
C PRO A 144 -14.75 -8.47 3.50
N CYS A 145 -14.30 -7.36 2.93
CA CYS A 145 -14.82 -6.87 1.65
C CYS A 145 -14.26 -7.66 0.48
N GLY A 146 -12.98 -8.04 0.55
CA GLY A 146 -12.30 -8.85 -0.46
C GLY A 146 -10.77 -8.72 -0.36
N MET A 147 -10.06 -9.68 -0.96
CA MET A 147 -8.62 -9.62 -1.22
C MET A 147 -8.39 -9.01 -2.60
N GLY A 148 -7.69 -7.88 -2.65
CA GLY A 148 -7.37 -7.18 -3.90
C GLY A 148 -5.87 -7.07 -4.17
N LEU A 149 -5.51 -6.96 -5.44
CA LEU A 149 -4.23 -6.39 -5.87
C LEU A 149 -4.39 -4.88 -5.96
N TRP A 150 -3.70 -4.16 -5.09
CA TRP A 150 -3.71 -2.70 -5.03
C TRP A 150 -2.51 -2.16 -5.78
N GLU A 151 -2.75 -1.16 -6.62
CA GLU A 151 -1.73 -0.43 -7.37
C GLU A 151 -1.90 1.06 -7.14
N GLY A 152 -0.80 1.77 -6.92
CA GLY A 152 -0.84 3.21 -6.73
C GLY A 152 0.53 3.82 -6.48
N VAL A 153 0.52 5.11 -6.19
CA VAL A 153 1.70 5.88 -5.79
C VAL A 153 1.63 6.10 -4.27
N PRO A 154 2.70 5.83 -3.51
CA PRO A 154 2.73 6.10 -2.07
C PRO A 154 2.41 7.57 -1.77
N MET A 155 1.55 7.81 -0.79
CA MET A 155 1.05 9.16 -0.47
C MET A 155 2.18 10.15 -0.13
N ARG A 156 3.32 9.68 0.40
CA ARG A 156 4.52 10.49 0.64
C ARG A 156 4.99 11.23 -0.61
N GLU A 157 4.93 10.62 -1.79
CA GLU A 157 5.45 11.22 -3.02
C GLU A 157 4.61 12.44 -3.39
N VAL A 158 3.29 12.35 -3.21
CA VAL A 158 2.37 13.47 -3.39
C VAL A 158 2.61 14.56 -2.34
N ILE A 159 2.82 14.19 -1.07
CA ILE A 159 3.10 15.16 0.00
C ILE A 159 4.41 15.90 -0.26
N TRP A 160 5.47 15.23 -0.72
CA TRP A 160 6.75 15.87 -1.01
C TRP A 160 6.69 16.90 -2.14
N ARG A 161 5.77 16.76 -3.10
CA ARG A 161 5.50 17.80 -4.13
C ARG A 161 5.05 19.12 -3.51
N THR A 162 4.48 19.10 -2.30
CA THR A 162 4.08 20.32 -1.59
C THR A 162 5.23 21.09 -0.94
N LYS A 163 6.44 20.50 -0.87
CA LYS A 163 7.58 21.03 -0.11
C LYS A 163 7.20 21.32 1.36
N PRO A 164 6.93 20.28 2.15
CA PRO A 164 6.58 20.42 3.57
C PRO A 164 7.74 21.07 4.34
N VAL A 165 7.43 22.06 5.19
CA VAL A 165 8.44 22.83 5.96
C VAL A 165 8.34 22.54 7.45
N GLU A 166 7.21 22.86 8.07
CA GLU A 166 7.06 22.78 9.52
C GLU A 166 5.61 22.53 9.96
N ASN A 167 5.48 22.07 11.21
CA ASN A 167 4.20 21.90 11.91
C ASN A 167 3.18 20.93 11.31
N ILE A 168 3.57 20.12 10.32
CA ILE A 168 2.73 19.07 9.74
C ILE A 168 2.74 17.85 10.66
N ARG A 169 1.56 17.45 11.14
CA ARG A 169 1.39 16.32 12.07
C ARG A 169 0.41 15.26 11.58
N ARG A 170 -0.48 15.62 10.65
CA ARG A 170 -1.58 14.80 10.17
C ARG A 170 -2.02 15.29 8.80
N ALA A 171 -2.41 14.38 7.92
CA ALA A 171 -3.12 14.70 6.69
C ALA A 171 -4.58 14.29 6.84
N PHE A 172 -5.49 15.19 6.47
CA PHE A 172 -6.92 14.90 6.33
C PHE A 172 -7.23 14.66 4.86
N TYR A 173 -8.04 13.67 4.57
CA TYR A 173 -8.46 13.36 3.21
C TYR A 173 -9.97 13.13 3.16
N TYR A 174 -10.58 13.63 2.09
CA TYR A 174 -11.99 13.48 1.80
C TYR A 174 -12.21 13.42 0.30
N GLY A 175 -13.28 12.73 -0.10
CA GLY A 175 -13.69 12.62 -1.50
C GLY A 175 -14.72 13.67 -1.90
N TYR A 176 -15.10 13.63 -3.17
CA TYR A 176 -16.26 14.35 -3.68
C TYR A 176 -17.54 13.98 -2.90
N HIS A 177 -18.40 14.97 -2.65
CA HIS A 177 -19.54 14.84 -1.75
C HIS A 177 -20.76 15.67 -2.20
N ASN A 178 -20.99 15.80 -3.51
CA ASN A 178 -22.14 16.52 -4.09
C ASN A 178 -22.30 17.96 -3.56
N ASP A 179 -21.20 18.61 -3.21
CA ASP A 179 -21.18 19.92 -2.54
C ASP A 179 -22.05 20.02 -1.28
N ASP A 180 -22.39 18.87 -0.66
CA ASP A 180 -23.14 18.77 0.58
C ASP A 180 -22.22 18.35 1.73
N PRO A 181 -21.85 19.28 2.64
CA PRO A 181 -20.96 18.96 3.76
C PRO A 181 -21.44 17.79 4.62
N LYS A 182 -22.75 17.50 4.68
CA LYS A 182 -23.30 16.37 5.43
C LYS A 182 -22.99 15.02 4.78
N GLN A 183 -22.65 15.01 3.49
CA GLN A 183 -22.28 13.81 2.75
C GLN A 183 -20.77 13.54 2.76
N ARG A 184 -19.95 14.51 3.23
CA ARG A 184 -18.50 14.36 3.28
C ARG A 184 -18.10 13.14 4.10
N PHE A 185 -17.44 12.19 3.44
CA PHE A 185 -16.63 11.18 4.11
C PHE A 185 -15.22 11.75 4.28
N GLN A 186 -14.76 11.83 5.52
CA GLN A 186 -13.45 12.35 5.86
C GLN A 186 -12.76 11.41 6.83
N SER A 187 -11.47 11.18 6.61
CA SER A 187 -10.58 10.45 7.50
C SER A 187 -9.22 11.13 7.55
N SER A 188 -8.28 10.59 8.32
CA SER A 188 -6.95 11.16 8.49
C SER A 188 -5.91 10.13 8.85
N LEU A 189 -4.64 10.43 8.56
CA LEU A 189 -3.48 9.66 8.99
C LEU A 189 -2.45 10.59 9.65
N PRO A 190 -1.78 10.17 10.74
CA PRO A 190 -0.64 10.92 11.28
C PRO A 190 0.49 10.93 10.25
N ILE A 191 1.25 12.03 10.18
CA ILE A 191 2.24 12.23 9.11
C ILE A 191 3.32 11.13 9.06
N GLY A 192 3.72 10.58 10.22
CA GLY A 192 4.70 9.49 10.26
C GLY A 192 4.22 8.22 9.55
N ARG A 193 2.92 7.92 9.55
CA ARG A 193 2.33 6.78 8.82
C ARG A 193 2.26 7.00 7.31
N ILE A 194 2.41 8.25 6.85
CA ILE A 194 2.44 8.58 5.43
C ILE A 194 3.88 8.55 4.93
N LEU A 195 4.82 9.06 5.73
CA LEU A 195 6.22 9.24 5.33
C LEU A 195 7.08 7.99 5.48
N GLU A 196 6.70 7.06 6.35
CA GLU A 196 7.47 5.86 6.65
C GLU A 196 6.69 4.59 6.31
N ASP A 197 7.40 3.59 5.79
CA ASP A 197 6.91 2.22 5.64
C ASP A 197 7.51 1.39 6.79
N PRO A 198 6.76 1.10 7.87
CA PRO A 198 7.30 0.33 8.98
C PRO A 198 7.73 -1.08 8.54
N PRO A 199 8.77 -1.66 9.15
CA PRO A 199 9.21 -3.00 8.79
C PRO A 199 8.08 -4.03 8.88
N GLY A 200 7.79 -4.69 7.75
CA GLY A 200 6.73 -5.70 7.64
C GLY A 200 5.33 -5.14 7.37
N GLU A 201 5.18 -3.83 7.20
CA GLU A 201 3.95 -3.22 6.71
C GLU A 201 3.97 -3.04 5.18
N LEU A 202 2.79 -2.73 4.63
CA LEU A 202 2.62 -2.43 3.22
C LEU A 202 3.07 -0.98 2.92
N PRO A 203 3.51 -0.67 1.69
CA PRO A 203 3.97 0.67 1.30
C PRO A 203 2.88 1.74 1.25
#